data_AF-A0A821L5I4-F1
#
_entry.id   AF-A0A821L5I4-F1
#
_cell.length_a   1.000
_cell.length_b   1.000
_cell.length_c   1.000
_cell.angle_alpha   90.00
_cell.angle_beta   90.00
_cell.angle_gamma   90.00
#
_symmetry.space_group_name_H-M   'P 1'
#
loop_
_entity.id
_entity.type
_entity.pdbx_description
1 polymer ?
#
loop_
_entity_poly.entity_id
_entity_poly.type
_entity_poly.pdbx_seq_one_letter_code
_entity_poly.pdbx_strand_id
1 'polypeptide(L)'
;MNVPADNVKIQTTLRQLEQPMCLFGEGPAERRKRLQNLISSLSDNEIAKILPWYHDGPDELQTVRYWIAEYSLSRAKERIEKLKEYVAIPEVYRTANIQGLYREFTNHNITLQLIE
;
A
#
# COMPACT_ATOMS: atom_id res chain seq x y z
N MET A 1 2.94 -4.56 -26.39
CA MET A 1 3.17 -3.66 -25.23
C MET A 1 2.51 -4.23 -23.99
N ASN A 2 3.18 -4.18 -22.83
CA ASN A 2 2.63 -4.68 -21.57
C ASN A 2 1.75 -3.61 -20.91
N VAL A 3 0.53 -3.97 -20.54
CA VAL A 3 -0.47 -3.06 -19.92
C VAL A 3 -0.62 -3.44 -18.44
N PRO A 4 -0.87 -2.49 -17.52
CA PRO A 4 -1.07 -2.81 -16.11
C PRO A 4 -2.08 -3.93 -15.88
N ALA A 5 -1.77 -4.82 -14.94
CA ALA A 5 -2.70 -5.87 -14.53
C ALA A 5 -3.81 -5.34 -13.59
N ASP A 6 -3.52 -4.29 -12.83
CA ASP A 6 -4.45 -3.72 -11.87
C ASP A 6 -5.62 -2.99 -12.56
N ASN A 7 -6.85 -3.38 -12.23
CA ASN A 7 -8.07 -2.82 -12.81
C ASN A 7 -8.23 -1.33 -12.51
N VAL A 8 -7.81 -0.86 -11.33
CA VAL A 8 -7.90 0.56 -10.97
C VAL A 8 -7.01 1.38 -11.90
N LYS A 9 -5.76 0.94 -12.11
CA LYS A 9 -4.83 1.59 -13.03
C LYS A 9 -5.38 1.60 -14.46
N ILE A 10 -5.92 0.49 -14.95
CA ILE A 10 -6.53 0.40 -16.28
C ILE A 10 -7.64 1.46 -16.44
N GLN A 11 -8.54 1.57 -15.47
CA GLN A 11 -9.64 2.53 -15.53
C GLN A 11 -9.15 3.98 -15.48
N THR A 12 -8.16 4.29 -14.63
CA THR A 12 -7.54 5.62 -14.57
C THR A 12 -6.89 5.98 -15.90
N THR A 13 -6.16 5.05 -16.51
CA THR A 13 -5.53 5.24 -17.82
C THR A 13 -6.55 5.45 -18.93
N LEU A 14 -7.65 4.68 -18.94
CA LEU A 14 -8.76 4.89 -19.88
C LEU A 14 -9.39 6.28 -19.73
N ARG A 15 -9.55 6.76 -18.49
CA ARG A 15 -10.03 8.12 -18.22
C ARG A 15 -9.06 9.21 -18.70
N GLN A 16 -7.74 9.00 -18.54
CA GLN A 16 -6.72 9.91 -19.08
C GLN A 16 -6.72 9.97 -20.60
N LEU A 17 -7.09 8.87 -21.25
CA LEU A 17 -7.31 8.76 -22.69
C LEU A 17 -8.67 9.30 -23.16
N GLU A 18 -9.43 9.92 -22.26
CA GLU A 18 -10.80 10.40 -22.51
C GLU A 18 -11.74 9.29 -23.02
N GLN A 19 -11.45 8.03 -22.65
CA GLN A 19 -12.26 6.87 -22.98
C GLN A 19 -13.16 6.47 -21.81
N PRO A 20 -14.33 5.86 -22.07
CA PRO A 20 -15.15 5.26 -21.02
C PRO A 20 -14.35 4.25 -20.18
N MET A 21 -14.37 4.43 -18.85
CA MET A 21 -13.65 3.57 -17.91
C MET A 21 -14.13 2.11 -17.99
N CYS A 22 -15.42 1.89 -18.17
CA CYS A 22 -16.05 0.60 -18.38
C CYS A 22 -17.18 0.72 -19.40
N LEU A 23 -17.37 -0.30 -20.24
CA LEU A 23 -18.55 -0.46 -21.08
C LEU A 23 -19.56 -1.44 -20.44
N PHE A 24 -20.84 -1.35 -20.83
CA PHE A 24 -21.85 -2.30 -20.37
C PHE A 24 -21.52 -3.72 -20.86
N GLY A 25 -21.55 -4.71 -19.95
CA GLY A 25 -21.20 -6.09 -20.27
C GLY A 25 -19.70 -6.37 -20.41
N GLU A 26 -18.82 -5.36 -20.27
CA GLU A 26 -17.38 -5.53 -20.43
C GLU A 26 -16.72 -6.20 -19.21
N GLY A 27 -16.09 -7.35 -19.43
CA GLY A 27 -15.30 -8.04 -18.42
C GLY A 27 -13.91 -7.41 -18.16
N PRO A 28 -13.24 -7.71 -17.04
CA PRO A 28 -11.89 -7.18 -16.76
C PRO A 28 -10.83 -7.50 -17.83
N ALA A 29 -10.89 -8.68 -18.44
CA ALA A 29 -9.97 -9.09 -19.50
C ALA A 29 -10.21 -8.30 -20.80
N GLU A 30 -11.48 -8.09 -21.16
CA GLU A 30 -11.88 -7.31 -22.34
C GLU A 30 -11.48 -5.85 -22.19
N ARG A 31 -11.67 -5.28 -20.99
CA ARG A 31 -11.22 -3.92 -20.67
C ARG A 31 -9.72 -3.74 -20.82
N ARG A 32 -8.93 -4.70 -20.31
CA ARG A 32 -7.47 -4.68 -20.47
C ARG A 32 -7.08 -4.77 -21.94
N LYS A 33 -7.74 -5.64 -22.72
CA LYS A 33 -7.50 -5.79 -24.16
C LYS A 33 -7.86 -4.51 -24.94
N ARG A 34 -8.96 -3.85 -24.58
CA ARG A 34 -9.35 -2.56 -25.16
C ARG A 34 -8.30 -1.49 -24.89
N LEU A 35 -7.84 -1.37 -23.65
CA LEU A 35 -6.76 -0.45 -23.31
C LEU A 35 -5.47 -0.79 -24.10
N GLN A 36 -5.14 -2.07 -24.24
CA GLN A 36 -3.98 -2.52 -25.03
C GLN A 36 -4.09 -2.10 -26.50
N ASN A 37 -5.26 -2.27 -27.12
CA ASN A 37 -5.51 -1.86 -28.50
C ASN A 37 -5.39 -0.34 -28.67
N LEU A 38 -5.96 0.43 -27.74
CA LEU A 38 -5.87 1.89 -27.74
C LEU A 38 -4.41 2.35 -27.65
N ILE A 39 -3.67 1.84 -26.67
CA ILE A 39 -2.24 2.18 -26.50
C ILE A 39 -1.42 1.79 -27.73
N SER A 40 -1.73 0.66 -28.38
CA SER A 40 -1.01 0.20 -29.57
C SER A 40 -1.21 1.10 -30.80
N SER A 41 -2.23 1.97 -30.78
CA SER A 41 -2.50 2.93 -31.85
C SER A 41 -1.89 4.32 -31.61
N LEU A 42 -1.34 4.56 -30.42
CA LEU A 42 -0.76 5.85 -30.03
C LEU A 42 0.72 5.92 -30.39
N SER A 43 1.22 7.14 -30.56
CA SER A 43 2.66 7.39 -30.71
C SER A 43 3.40 7.22 -29.38
N ASP A 44 4.70 6.88 -29.43
CA ASP A 44 5.53 6.72 -28.23
C ASP A 44 5.51 7.96 -27.30
N ASN A 45 5.40 9.15 -27.88
CA ASN A 45 5.28 10.41 -27.13
C ASN A 45 3.97 10.55 -26.38
N GLU A 46 2.86 10.06 -26.94
CA GLU A 46 1.56 10.06 -26.26
C GLU A 46 1.55 9.02 -25.14
N ILE A 47 2.10 7.84 -25.41
CA ILE A 47 2.22 6.75 -24.43
C ILE A 47 3.02 7.21 -23.21
N ALA A 48 4.13 7.93 -23.42
CA ALA A 48 4.96 8.48 -22.35
C ALA A 48 4.22 9.49 -21.45
N LYS A 49 3.19 10.18 -21.95
CA LYS A 49 2.36 11.10 -21.15
C LYS A 49 1.34 10.36 -20.27
N ILE A 50 0.94 9.16 -20.69
CA ILE A 50 -0.18 8.43 -20.09
C ILE A 50 0.32 7.40 -19.06
N LEU A 51 1.35 6.65 -19.42
CA LEU A 51 1.93 5.66 -18.51
C LEU A 51 2.95 6.34 -17.61
N PRO A 52 2.87 6.12 -16.27
CA PRO A 52 3.90 6.61 -15.38
C PRO A 52 5.23 5.99 -15.78
N TRP A 53 6.17 6.84 -16.16
CA TRP A 53 7.52 6.45 -16.54
C TRP A 53 8.24 5.95 -15.29
N TYR A 54 8.49 4.63 -15.22
CA TYR A 54 9.33 4.05 -14.18
C TYR A 54 10.77 4.12 -14.66
N HIS A 55 11.55 4.97 -14.00
CA HIS A 55 13.01 4.93 -14.08
C HIS A 55 13.55 4.16 -12.87
N ASP A 56 14.58 3.34 -13.09
CA ASP A 56 15.27 2.66 -11.98
C ASP A 56 15.88 3.68 -11.00
N GLY A 57 16.14 4.89 -11.49
CA GLY A 57 16.76 5.98 -10.75
C GLY A 57 18.29 5.86 -10.77
N PRO A 58 19.00 6.82 -10.18
CA PRO A 58 20.46 6.79 -10.10
C PRO A 58 20.94 5.67 -9.16
N ASP A 59 22.18 5.19 -9.34
CA ASP A 59 22.79 4.13 -8.51
C ASP A 59 22.83 4.49 -7.01
N GLU A 60 22.90 5.79 -6.71
CA GLU A 60 22.80 6.33 -5.35
C GLU A 60 21.46 5.97 -4.69
N LEU A 61 20.36 6.04 -5.46
CA LEU A 61 19.03 5.68 -4.98
C LEU A 61 18.94 4.18 -4.69
N GLN A 62 19.60 3.35 -5.48
CA GLN A 62 19.67 1.91 -5.22
C GLN A 62 20.38 1.64 -3.89
N THR A 63 21.50 2.31 -3.64
CA THR A 63 22.25 2.20 -2.38
C THR A 63 21.39 2.59 -1.17
N VAL A 64 20.69 3.73 -1.26
CA VAL A 64 19.76 4.18 -0.21
C VAL A 64 18.62 3.18 0.00
N ARG A 65 18.05 2.61 -1.07
CA ARG A 65 16.99 1.58 -0.97
C ARG A 65 17.49 0.33 -0.24
N TYR A 66 18.71 -0.13 -0.53
CA TYR A 66 19.31 -1.25 0.19
C TYR A 66 19.48 -0.94 1.68
N TRP A 67 19.97 0.25 2.02
CA TRP A 67 20.12 0.66 3.41
C TRP A 67 18.78 0.71 4.15
N ILE A 68 17.76 1.33 3.55
CA ILE A 68 16.40 1.36 4.11
C ILE A 68 15.87 -0.06 4.28
N ALA A 69 16.06 -0.93 3.28
CA ALA A 69 15.60 -2.31 3.34
C ALA A 69 16.29 -3.07 4.47
N GLU A 70 17.60 -3.00 4.60
CA GLU A 70 18.37 -3.68 5.65
C GLU A 70 17.92 -3.24 7.06
N TYR A 71 17.76 -1.93 7.25
CA TYR A 71 17.24 -1.36 8.50
C TYR A 71 15.81 -1.82 8.80
N SER A 72 14.95 -1.81 7.78
CA SER A 72 13.51 -2.10 7.94
C SER A 72 13.22 -3.59 8.12
N LEU A 73 13.92 -4.46 7.38
CA LEU A 73 13.73 -5.91 7.43
C LEU A 73 14.10 -6.49 8.79
N SER A 74 15.22 -6.05 9.37
CA SER A 74 15.66 -6.47 10.71
C SER A 74 14.60 -6.15 11.77
N ARG A 75 14.04 -4.94 11.73
CA ARG A 75 12.97 -4.50 12.64
C ARG A 75 11.64 -5.18 12.37
N ALA A 76 11.32 -5.45 11.11
CA ALA A 76 10.12 -6.17 10.74
C ALA A 76 10.13 -7.60 11.30
N LYS A 77 11.29 -8.27 11.24
CA LYS A 77 11.50 -9.58 11.85
C LYS A 77 11.25 -9.53 13.36
N GLU A 78 11.86 -8.58 14.07
CA GLU A 78 11.68 -8.41 15.51
C GLU A 78 10.20 -8.14 15.87
N ARG A 79 9.52 -7.28 15.12
CA ARG A 79 8.09 -6.99 15.32
C ARG A 79 7.23 -8.25 15.15
N ILE A 80 7.50 -9.06 14.13
CA ILE A 80 6.77 -10.32 13.90
C ILE A 80 7.02 -11.30 15.05
N GLU A 81 8.25 -11.40 15.53
CA GLU A 81 8.57 -12.32 16.63
C GLU A 81 7.88 -11.92 17.92
N LYS A 82 7.93 -10.64 18.29
CA LYS A 82 7.16 -10.09 19.43
C LYS A 82 5.66 -10.33 19.29
N LEU A 83 5.11 -10.21 18.08
CA LEU A 83 3.70 -10.51 17.82
C LEU A 83 3.38 -12.00 18.02
N LYS A 84 4.25 -12.91 17.59
CA LYS A 84 4.07 -14.35 17.83
C LYS A 84 4.12 -14.68 19.32
N GLU A 85 5.09 -14.13 20.04
CA GLU A 85 5.20 -14.27 21.50
C GLU A 85 3.93 -13.76 22.17
N TYR A 86 3.44 -12.58 21.77
CA TYR A 86 2.20 -12.02 22.30
C TYR A 86 1.00 -12.92 21.99
N VAL A 87 0.86 -13.42 20.77
CA VAL A 87 -0.25 -14.32 20.38
C VAL A 87 -0.18 -15.66 21.11
N ALA A 88 1.02 -16.15 21.45
CA ALA A 88 1.19 -17.37 22.24
C ALA A 88 0.66 -17.22 23.67
N ILE A 89 0.56 -15.98 24.20
CA ILE A 89 -0.06 -15.71 25.49
C ILE A 89 -1.58 -15.96 25.39
N PRO A 90 -2.17 -16.78 26.30
CA PRO A 90 -3.60 -17.01 26.29
C PRO A 90 -4.42 -15.72 26.42
N GLU A 91 -5.56 -15.67 25.75
CA GLU A 91 -6.39 -14.47 25.61
C GLU A 91 -6.76 -13.84 26.96
N VAL A 92 -7.05 -14.65 27.98
CA VAL A 92 -7.41 -14.18 29.33
C VAL A 92 -6.34 -13.23 29.89
N TYR A 93 -5.06 -13.58 29.75
CA TYR A 93 -3.96 -12.75 30.23
C TYR A 93 -3.78 -11.49 29.39
N ARG A 94 -3.96 -11.59 28.07
CA ARG A 94 -3.90 -10.42 27.17
C ARG A 94 -4.99 -9.39 27.51
N THR A 95 -6.22 -9.85 27.72
CA THR A 95 -7.36 -9.00 28.08
C THR A 95 -7.18 -8.38 29.47
N ALA A 96 -6.67 -9.14 30.44
CA ALA A 96 -6.35 -8.62 31.78
C ALA A 96 -5.29 -7.50 31.71
N ASN A 97 -4.23 -7.68 30.92
CA ASN A 97 -3.20 -6.65 30.71
C ASN A 97 -3.77 -5.39 30.08
N ILE A 98 -4.63 -5.52 29.06
CA ILE A 98 -5.30 -4.39 28.41
C ILE A 98 -6.21 -3.65 29.41
N GLN A 99 -6.98 -4.39 30.22
CA GLN A 99 -7.84 -3.78 31.26
C GLN A 99 -7.02 -3.05 32.34
N GLY A 100 -5.86 -3.59 32.72
CA GLY A 100 -4.91 -2.94 33.62
C GLY A 100 -4.39 -1.62 33.05
N LEU A 101 -3.93 -1.64 31.79
CA LEU A 101 -3.49 -0.45 31.07
C LEU A 101 -4.60 0.62 31.00
N TYR A 102 -5.83 0.24 30.64
CA TYR A 102 -6.94 1.19 30.62
C TYR A 102 -7.19 1.83 31.98
N ARG A 103 -7.09 1.06 33.08
CA ARG A 103 -7.21 1.60 34.44
C ARG A 103 -6.10 2.59 34.77
N GLU A 104 -4.87 2.32 34.36
CA GLU A 104 -3.73 3.24 34.55
C GLU A 104 -3.93 4.56 33.80
N PHE A 105 -4.35 4.48 32.54
CA PHE A 105 -4.66 5.66 31.71
C PHE A 105 -5.81 6.49 32.29
N THR A 106 -6.88 5.84 32.77
CA THR A 106 -7.98 6.56 33.41
C THR A 106 -7.54 7.22 34.71
N ASN A 107 -6.72 6.55 35.52
CA ASN A 107 -6.21 7.10 36.77
C ASN A 107 -5.24 8.28 36.55
N HIS A 108 -4.40 8.21 35.51
CA HIS A 108 -3.52 9.33 35.11
C HIS A 108 -4.33 10.55 34.64
N ASN A 109 -5.40 10.35 33.87
CA ASN A 109 -6.27 11.45 33.45
C ASN A 109 -7.03 12.08 34.63
N ILE A 110 -7.52 11.25 35.57
CA ILE A 110 -8.18 11.75 36.78
C ILE A 110 -7.20 12.53 37.67
N THR A 111 -5.95 12.07 37.81
CA THR A 111 -4.94 12.78 38.61
C THR A 111 -4.54 14.11 37.99
N LEU A 112 -4.43 14.22 36.67
CA LEU A 112 -4.19 15.50 35.99
C LEU A 112 -5.36 16.48 36.17
N GLN A 113 -6.62 16.00 36.15
CA GLN A 113 -7.81 16.82 36.39
C GLN A 113 -7.99 17.31 37.83
N LEU A 114 -7.34 16.66 38.81
CA LEU A 114 -7.41 17.04 40.23
C LEU A 114 -6.28 18.01 40.65
N ILE A 115 -5.33 18.27 39.75
CA ILE A 115 -4.16 19.13 39.98
C ILE A 115 -4.38 20.54 39.37
N GLU A 116 -5.43 20.74 38.57
CA GLU A 116 -5.93 22.05 38.11
C GLU A 116 -7.05 22.57 39.03
#